data_AF-A0A381WS51-F1
#
_entry.id   AF-A0A381WS51-F1
#
_cell.length_a   1.000
_cell.length_b   1.000
_cell.length_c   1.000
_cell.angle_alpha   90.00
_cell.angle_beta   90.00
_cell.angle_gamma   90.00
#
_symmetry.space_group_name_H-M   'P 1'
#
loop_
_entity.id
_entity.type
_entity.pdbx_description
1 polymer ?
#
loop_
_entity_poly.entity_id
_entity_poly.type
_entity_poly.pdbx_seq_one_letter_code
_entity_poly.pdbx_strand_id
1 'polypeptide(L)' 'VEVTNGTSVDDVAVQLGIEEVPAVVCINDQETHRAHRLQPGDIVTFFPAPGGRKSRDVR' A
#
# COMPACT_ATOMS: atom_id res chain seq x y z
N VAL A 1 1.01 -8.17 -8.69
CA VAL A 1 1.66 -7.29 -9.69
C VAL A 1 3.15 -7.35 -9.41
N GLU A 2 3.98 -7.56 -10.43
CA GLU A 2 5.44 -7.45 -10.26
C GLU A 2 5.82 -5.97 -10.41
N VAL A 3 6.65 -5.48 -9.49
CA VAL A 3 7.05 -4.07 -9.41
C VAL A 3 8.56 -3.93 -9.54
N THR A 4 8.98 -2.84 -10.17
CA THR A 4 10.38 -2.54 -10.44
C THR A 4 11.21 -2.35 -9.17
N ASN A 5 12.51 -2.60 -9.27
CA ASN A 5 13.43 -2.40 -8.14
C ASN A 5 13.49 -0.95 -7.69
N GLY A 6 13.45 -0.72 -6.38
CA GLY A 6 13.54 0.61 -5.78
C GLY A 6 12.22 1.40 -5.79
N THR A 7 11.13 0.80 -6.27
CA THR A 7 9.77 1.32 -6.15
C THR A 7 9.36 1.37 -4.67
N SER A 8 8.73 2.46 -4.25
CA SER A 8 8.19 2.58 -2.89
C SER A 8 6.83 1.90 -2.79
N VAL A 9 6.40 1.57 -1.57
CA VAL A 9 5.04 1.07 -1.32
C VAL A 9 3.98 2.04 -1.87
N ASP A 10 4.22 3.35 -1.78
CA ASP A 10 3.28 4.37 -2.28
C ASP A 10 3.11 4.32 -3.80
N ASP A 11 4.21 4.14 -4.54
CA ASP A 11 4.17 3.95 -5.99
C ASP A 11 3.36 2.69 -6.39
N VAL A 12 3.47 1.62 -5.59
CA VAL A 12 2.66 0.41 -5.78
C VAL A 12 1.18 0.70 -5.51
N ALA A 13 0.86 1.48 -4.48
CA ALA A 13 -0.52 1.87 -4.17
C ALA A 13 -1.14 2.70 -5.32
N VAL A 14 -0.38 3.63 -5.90
CA VAL A 14 -0.79 4.43 -7.07
C VAL A 14 -1.00 3.55 -8.30
N GLN A 15 -0.10 2.59 -8.57
CA GLN A 15 -0.27 1.65 -9.70
C GLN A 15 -1.53 0.78 -9.55
N LEU A 16 -1.91 0.46 -8.32
CA LEU A 16 -3.11 -0.31 -8.01
C LEU A 16 -4.38 0.56 -7.92
N GLY A 17 -4.26 1.89 -7.94
CA GLY A 17 -5.38 2.83 -7.81
C GLY A 17 -6.02 2.81 -6.41
N ILE A 18 -5.22 2.54 -5.37
CA ILE A 18 -5.66 2.42 -3.97
C ILE A 18 -4.98 3.43 -3.04
N GLU A 19 -4.32 4.44 -3.60
CA GLU A 19 -3.56 5.45 -2.86
C GLU A 19 -4.41 6.20 -1.82
N GLU A 20 -5.69 6.45 -2.12
CA GLU A 20 -6.63 7.09 -1.19
C GLU A 20 -7.32 6.12 -0.22
N VAL A 21 -7.11 4.81 -0.38
CA VAL A 21 -7.74 3.80 0.47
C VAL A 21 -6.97 3.70 1.79
N PRO A 22 -7.64 3.89 2.95
CA PRO A 22 -7.01 3.63 4.24
C PRO A 22 -6.66 2.14 4.35
N ALA A 23 -5.36 1.85 4.41
CA ALA A 23 -4.85 0.49 4.45
C ALA A 23 -3.62 0.39 5.34
N VAL A 24 -3.52 -0.70 6.08
CA VAL A 24 -2.30 -1.14 6.76
C VAL A 24 -1.43 -1.85 5.72
N VAL A 25 -0.15 -1.52 5.66
CA VAL A 25 0.79 -2.14 4.74
C VAL A 25 1.71 -3.07 5.52
N CYS A 26 1.84 -4.30 5.06
CA CYS A 26 2.85 -5.23 5.54
C CYS A 26 3.84 -5.58 4.43
N ILE A 27 5.13 -5.68 4.77
CA ILE A 27 6.18 -6.27 3.93
C ILE A 27 6.69 -7.50 4.65
N ASN A 28 6.66 -8.66 3.98
CA ASN A 28 7.10 -9.94 4.56
C ASN A 28 6.47 -10.18 5.96
N ASP A 29 5.16 -9.96 6.06
CA ASP A 29 4.34 -10.08 7.27
C ASP A 29 4.66 -9.10 8.41
N GLN A 30 5.48 -8.08 8.17
CA GLN A 30 5.78 -7.00 9.13
C GLN A 30 5.13 -5.68 8.72
N GLU A 31 4.41 -5.04 9.65
CA GLU A 31 3.82 -3.72 9.43
C GLU A 31 4.90 -2.69 9.11
N THR A 32 4.63 -1.84 8.11
CA THR A 32 5.57 -0.83 7.64
C THR A 32 4.86 0.48 7.26
N HIS A 33 5.66 1.49 6.94
CA HIS A 33 5.19 2.77 6.43
C HIS A 33 5.24 2.83 4.90
N ARG A 34 4.36 3.63 4.28
CA ARG A 34 4.25 3.77 2.81
C ARG A 34 5.51 4.31 2.12
N ALA A 35 6.38 5.03 2.85
CA ALA A 35 7.64 5.51 2.31
C ALA A 35 8.73 4.43 2.20
N HIS A 36 8.45 3.18 2.64
CA HIS A 36 9.41 2.10 2.57
C HIS A 36 9.75 1.75 1.11
N ARG A 37 11.05 1.57 0.84
CA ARG A 37 11.56 1.16 -0.48
C ARG A 37 11.67 -0.35 -0.57
N LEU A 38 11.01 -0.93 -1.57
CA LEU A 38 10.96 -2.37 -1.77
C LEU A 38 12.29 -2.91 -2.29
N GLN A 39 12.66 -4.09 -1.79
CA GLN A 39 13.76 -4.90 -2.28
C GLN A 39 13.25 -6.01 -3.20
N PRO A 40 14.10 -6.54 -4.09
CA PRO A 40 13.75 -7.70 -4.89
C PRO A 40 13.35 -8.88 -3.99
N GLY A 41 12.17 -9.45 -4.24
CA GLY A 41 11.63 -10.58 -3.49
C GLY A 41 10.75 -10.21 -2.29
N ASP A 42 10.60 -8.93 -1.97
CA ASP A 42 9.66 -8.49 -0.95
C ASP A 42 8.21 -8.75 -1.36
N ILE A 43 7.42 -9.27 -0.41
CA ILE A 43 5.98 -9.45 -0.58
C ILE A 43 5.25 -8.32 0.14
N VAL A 44 4.53 -7.51 -0.63
CA VAL A 44 3.73 -6.40 -0.10
C VAL A 44 2.27 -6.81 0.00
N THR A 45 1.68 -6.63 1.19
CA THR A 45 0.26 -6.90 1.44
C THR A 45 -0.43 -5.64 1.93
N PHE A 46 -1.58 -5.32 1.35
CA PHE A 46 -2.43 -4.21 1.76
C PHE A 46 -3.68 -4.75 2.46
N PHE A 47 -3.82 -4.45 3.75
CA PHE A 47 -5.00 -4.78 4.52
C PHE A 47 -5.91 -3.56 4.63
N PRO A 48 -7.21 -3.65 4.28
CA PRO A 48 -8.14 -2.55 4.51
C PRO A 48 -8.16 -2.20 6.00
N ALA A 49 -8.15 -0.91 6.34
CA ALA A 49 -8.23 -0.50 7.73
C ALA A 49 -9.54 -1.04 8.37
N PRO A 50 -9.48 -1.65 9.56
CA PRO A 50 -10.68 -2.14 10.24
C PRO A 50 -11.60 -0.96 10.56
N GLY A 51 -12.82 -0.97 10.00
CA GLY A 51 -13.84 0.07 10.21
C GLY A 51 -14.20 0.93 9.00
N GLY A 52 -13.83 0.51 7.77
CA GLY A 52 -14.11 1.17 6.49
C GLY A 52 -15.38 2.02 6.44
N ARG A 53 -15.27 3.31 6.76
CA ARG A 53 -16.19 4.34 6.28
C ARG A 53 -15.63 4.86 4.98
N LYS A 54 -16.40 4.69 3.91
CA LYS A 54 -16.16 5.37 2.64
C LYS A 54 -16.11 6.87 2.92
N SER A 55 -14.95 7.51 2.77
CA SER A 55 -14.92 8.97 2.58
C SER A 55 -15.50 9.21 1.19
N ARG A 56 -16.82 9.43 1.16
CA ARG A 56 -17.49 10.07 0.04
C ARG A 56 -17.64 11.52 0.46
N ASP A 57 -16.55 12.26 0.44
CA ASP A 57 -16.61 13.71 0.57
C ASP A 57 -16.99 14.28 -0.80
N VAL A 58 -18.30 14.44 -0.98
CA VAL A 58 -18.86 15.34 -1.99
C VAL A 58 -18.87 16.73 -1.35
N ARG A 59 -18.04 17.64 -1.86
CA ARG A 59 -18.33 19.08 -1.89
C ARG A 59 -17.76 19.70 -3.16
#